data_AF-A0A842W5R2-F1
#
_entry.id   AF-A0A842W5R2-F1
#
_cell.length_a   1.000
_cell.length_b   1.000
_cell.length_c   1.000
_cell.angle_alpha   90.00
_cell.angle_beta   90.00
_cell.angle_gamma   90.00
#
_symmetry.space_group_name_H-M   'P 1'
#
loop_
_entity.id
_entity.type
_entity.pdbx_description
1 polymer ?
#
loop_
_entity_poly.entity_id
_entity_poly.type
_entity_poly.pdbx_seq_one_letter_code
_entity_poly.pdbx_strand_id
1 'polypeptide(L)'
;MNKAKINYWIDIVMGLAFLVAFVTGIIKWPGLLLKLGVDLKTFPLKQISNAHDVSGLIMSILVFVHLAMHWNFMVVMTKKLFKRSGKSEE
;
A
#
# COMPACT_ATOMS: atom_id res chain seq x y z
N MET A 1 16.49 -20.23 -4.27
CA MET A 1 15.01 -20.09 -4.33
C MET A 1 14.61 -19.54 -5.69
N ASN A 2 13.53 -20.02 -6.30
CA ASN A 2 13.08 -19.56 -7.62
C ASN A 2 12.59 -18.09 -7.51
N LYS A 3 13.08 -17.18 -8.39
CA LYS A 3 12.70 -15.76 -8.37
C LYS A 3 11.19 -15.57 -8.41
N ALA A 4 10.48 -16.36 -9.21
CA ALA A 4 9.02 -16.32 -9.28
C ALA A 4 8.35 -16.61 -7.92
N LYS A 5 8.90 -17.53 -7.12
CA LYS A 5 8.38 -17.84 -5.78
C LYS A 5 8.64 -16.69 -4.80
N ILE A 6 9.79 -16.02 -4.89
CA ILE A 6 10.11 -14.85 -4.04
C ILE A 6 9.15 -13.70 -4.34
N ASN A 7 8.93 -13.39 -5.62
CA ASN A 7 7.99 -12.33 -6.03
C ASN A 7 6.57 -12.62 -5.51
N TYR A 8 6.08 -13.84 -5.69
CA TYR A 8 4.76 -14.25 -5.21
C TYR A 8 4.59 -14.08 -3.69
N TRP A 9 5.59 -14.46 -2.90
CA TRP A 9 5.55 -14.27 -1.45
C TRP A 9 5.58 -12.79 -1.04
N ILE A 10 6.40 -11.98 -1.70
CA ILE A 10 6.45 -10.52 -1.44
C ILE A 10 5.09 -9.88 -1.73
N ASP A 11 4.45 -10.25 -2.84
CA ASP A 11 3.14 -9.72 -3.21
C ASP A 11 2.05 -10.13 -2.21
N ILE A 12 2.05 -11.37 -1.72
CA ILE A 12 1.12 -11.82 -0.68
C ILE A 12 1.32 -11.03 0.62
N VAL A 13 2.57 -10.92 1.09
CA VAL A 13 2.88 -10.24 2.36
C VAL A 13 2.50 -8.76 2.25
N MET A 14 2.76 -8.14 1.10
CA MET A 14 2.35 -6.77 0.83
C MET A 14 0.83 -6.61 0.78
N GLY A 15 0.11 -7.53 0.14
CA GLY A 15 -1.35 -7.52 0.11
C GLY A 15 -1.96 -7.64 1.51
N LEU A 16 -1.40 -8.52 2.36
CA LEU A 16 -1.85 -8.67 3.75
C LEU A 16 -1.56 -7.42 4.58
N ALA A 17 -0.34 -6.89 4.50
CA ALA A 17 0.05 -5.70 5.24
C ALA A 17 -0.76 -4.47 4.78
N PHE A 18 -1.12 -4.39 3.49
CA PHE A 18 -2.02 -3.36 2.96
C PHE A 18 -3.39 -3.48 3.59
N LEU A 19 -3.95 -4.69 3.65
CA LEU A 19 -5.29 -4.93 4.18
C LEU A 19 -5.37 -4.53 5.66
N VAL A 20 -4.35 -4.89 6.46
CA VAL A 20 -4.26 -4.47 7.87
C VAL A 20 -4.13 -2.95 7.99
N ALA A 21 -3.26 -2.30 7.22
CA ALA A 21 -3.09 -0.85 7.22
C ALA A 21 -4.37 -0.12 6.78
N PHE A 22 -5.07 -0.65 5.78
CA PHE A 22 -6.32 -0.10 5.24
C PHE A 22 -7.45 -0.17 6.26
N VAL A 23 -7.66 -1.34 6.88
CA VAL A 23 -8.70 -1.52 7.91
C VAL A 23 -8.42 -0.65 9.13
N THR A 24 -7.18 -0.63 9.62
CA THR A 24 -6.79 0.23 10.75
C THR A 24 -6.90 1.72 10.43
N GLY A 25 -6.62 2.12 9.18
CA GLY A 25 -6.79 3.49 8.69
C GLY A 25 -8.24 3.93 8.63
N ILE A 26 -9.15 3.07 8.13
CA ILE A 26 -10.59 3.30 8.15
C ILE A 26 -11.09 3.48 9.58
N ILE A 27 -10.67 2.60 10.49
CA ILE A 27 -11.07 2.64 11.91
C ILE A 27 -10.55 3.93 12.59
N LYS A 28 -9.35 4.40 12.24
CA LYS A 28 -8.77 5.64 12.79
C LYS A 28 -9.40 6.91 12.20
N TRP A 29 -10.16 6.83 11.10
CA TRP A 29 -10.67 8.02 10.41
C TRP A 29 -11.62 8.83 11.32
N PRO A 30 -11.22 10.03 11.79
CA PRO A 30 -12.01 10.79 12.77
C PRO A 30 -13.37 11.26 12.21
N GLY A 31 -13.42 11.70 10.95
CA GLY A 31 -14.66 11.98 10.23
C GLY A 31 -15.62 10.80 10.04
N LEU A 32 -15.17 9.53 10.07
CA LEU A 32 -16.05 8.36 10.08
C LEU A 32 -16.59 8.11 11.50
N LEU A 33 -15.73 8.17 12.50
CA LEU A 33 -16.09 7.98 13.92
C LEU A 33 -17.06 9.05 14.42
N LEU A 34 -16.85 10.31 14.05
CA LEU A 34 -17.76 11.43 14.33
C LEU A 34 -19.13 11.25 13.68
N LYS A 35 -19.18 10.74 12.44
CA LYS A 35 -20.45 10.44 11.74
C LYS A 35 -21.20 9.26 12.37
N LEU A 36 -20.49 8.34 13.01
CA LEU A 36 -21.07 7.20 13.71
C LEU A 36 -21.44 7.51 15.17
N GLY A 37 -21.20 8.73 15.65
CA GLY A 37 -21.53 9.14 17.02
C GLY A 37 -20.71 8.45 18.10
N VAL A 38 -19.54 7.89 17.75
CA VAL A 38 -18.68 7.15 18.68
C VAL A 38 -17.72 8.10 19.37
N ASP A 39 -17.77 8.14 20.69
CA ASP A 39 -16.91 9.00 21.51
C ASP A 39 -15.46 8.49 21.50
N LEU A 40 -14.53 9.33 21.04
CA LEU A 40 -13.12 8.99 20.81
C LEU A 40 -12.36 8.63 22.10
N LYS A 41 -12.95 8.91 23.27
CA LYS A 41 -12.40 8.55 24.58
C LYS A 41 -12.60 7.08 24.97
N THR A 42 -13.57 6.39 24.37
CA THR A 42 -13.94 5.02 24.78
C THR A 42 -13.10 3.95 24.07
N PHE A 43 -12.52 4.27 22.91
CA PHE A 43 -11.64 3.35 22.18
C PHE A 43 -10.17 3.60 22.52
N PRO A 44 -9.35 2.55 22.72
CA PRO A 44 -7.90 2.68 22.86
C PRO A 44 -7.26 3.03 21.50
N LEU A 45 -7.58 4.21 20.95
CA LEU A 45 -7.08 4.74 19.69
C LEU A 45 -5.56 4.77 19.62
N LYS A 46 -4.89 4.85 20.77
CA LYS A 46 -3.43 4.77 20.88
C LYS A 46 -2.87 3.43 20.42
N GLN A 47 -3.53 2.31 20.74
CA GLN A 47 -3.09 0.97 20.31
C GLN A 47 -3.34 0.76 18.82
N ILE A 48 -4.50 1.21 18.33
CA ILE A 48 -4.86 1.14 16.90
C ILE A 48 -3.93 2.03 16.07
N SER A 49 -3.58 3.23 16.56
CA SER A 49 -2.63 4.11 15.89
C SER A 49 -1.25 3.46 15.82
N ASN A 50 -0.75 2.90 16.93
CA ASN A 50 0.57 2.27 16.90
C ASN A 50 0.62 1.08 15.93
N ALA A 51 -0.44 0.25 15.92
CA ALA A 51 -0.57 -0.85 14.96
C ALA A 51 -0.65 -0.35 13.51
N HIS A 52 -1.40 0.72 13.25
CA HIS A 52 -1.49 1.35 11.93
C HIS A 52 -0.14 1.90 11.48
N ASP A 53 0.54 2.67 12.35
CA ASP A 53 1.79 3.34 12.03
C ASP A 53 2.90 2.31 11.74
N VAL A 54 2.98 1.22 12.52
CA VAL A 54 3.91 0.11 12.26
C VAL A 54 3.54 -0.65 10.98
N SER A 55 2.24 -0.93 10.74
CA SER A 55 1.80 -1.60 9.52
C SER A 55 2.07 -0.77 8.27
N GLY A 56 1.91 0.55 8.35
CA GLY A 56 2.22 1.50 7.30
C GLY A 56 3.72 1.57 7.00
N LEU A 57 4.56 1.54 8.02
CA LEU A 57 6.01 1.49 7.85
C LEU A 57 6.47 0.20 7.15
N ILE A 58 5.96 -0.96 7.59
CA ILE A 58 6.23 -2.25 6.96
C ILE A 58 5.77 -2.23 5.50
N MET A 59 4.57 -1.71 5.23
CA MET A 59 4.03 -1.55 3.88
C MET A 59 4.91 -0.68 3.00
N SER A 60 5.37 0.46 3.53
CA SER A 60 6.23 1.37 2.79
C SER A 60 7.52 0.67 2.34
N ILE A 61 8.20 -0.03 3.26
CA ILE A 61 9.42 -0.79 2.95
C ILE A 61 9.15 -1.88 1.91
N LEU A 62 8.07 -2.66 2.07
CA LEU A 62 7.70 -3.71 1.15
C LEU A 62 7.44 -3.17 -0.26
N VAL A 63 6.71 -2.05 -0.38
CA VAL A 63 6.45 -1.37 -1.65
C VAL A 63 7.74 -0.91 -2.31
N PHE A 64 8.68 -0.30 -1.58
CA PHE A 64 9.98 0.08 -2.14
C PHE A 64 10.76 -1.12 -2.68
N VAL A 65 10.80 -2.23 -1.94
CA VAL A 65 11.47 -3.47 -2.38
C VAL A 65 10.81 -4.01 -3.65
N HIS A 66 9.48 -4.07 -3.70
CA HIS A 66 8.75 -4.54 -4.88
C HIS A 66 8.97 -3.64 -6.10
N LEU A 67 8.93 -2.32 -5.92
CA LEU A 67 9.22 -1.37 -7.00
C LEU A 67 10.65 -1.52 -7.51
N ALA A 68 11.63 -1.73 -6.63
CA ALA A 68 13.01 -2.01 -7.03
C ALA A 68 13.11 -3.34 -7.81
N MET A 69 12.38 -4.38 -7.39
CA MET A 69 12.33 -5.66 -8.10
C MET A 69 11.68 -5.56 -9.49
N HIS A 70 10.66 -4.71 -9.64
CA HIS A 70 9.93 -4.48 -10.88
C HIS A 70 10.41 -3.25 -11.68
N TRP A 71 11.54 -2.65 -11.28
CA TRP A 71 12.04 -1.39 -11.85
C TRP A 71 12.19 -1.42 -13.38
N ASN A 72 12.78 -2.49 -13.91
CA ASN A 72 12.95 -2.66 -15.36
C ASN A 72 11.61 -2.72 -16.09
N PHE A 73 10.62 -3.42 -15.53
CA PHE A 73 9.28 -3.50 -16.11
C PHE A 73 8.59 -2.13 -16.10
N MET A 74 8.67 -1.41 -14.97
CA MET A 74 8.07 -0.08 -14.82
C MET A 74 8.66 0.92 -15.82
N VAL A 75 10.00 0.98 -15.95
CA VAL A 75 10.65 1.89 -16.91
C VAL A 75 10.27 1.54 -18.35
N VAL A 76 10.23 0.26 -18.72
CA VAL A 76 9.83 -0.18 -20.06
C VAL A 76 8.37 0.17 -20.36
N MET A 77 7.46 -0.08 -19.42
CA MET A 77 6.04 0.25 -19.57
C MET A 77 5.79 1.76 -19.64
N THR A 78 6.43 2.55 -18.77
CA THR A 78 6.33 4.02 -18.81
C THR A 78 6.86 4.56 -20.13
N LYS A 79 8.04 4.11 -20.60
CA LYS A 79 8.57 4.50 -21.92
C LYS A 79 7.61 4.12 -23.06
N LYS A 80 6.99 2.94 -23.00
CA LYS A 80 6.02 2.50 -24.02
C LYS A 80 4.77 3.37 -24.04
N LEU A 81 4.23 3.74 -22.88
CA LEU A 81 3.07 4.63 -22.77
C LEU A 81 3.37 6.03 -23.35
N PHE A 82 4.50 6.63 -22.96
CA PHE A 82 4.92 7.94 -23.50
C PHE A 82 5.22 7.90 -25.00
N LYS A 83 5.87 6.84 -25.50
CA LYS A 83 6.14 6.68 -26.94
C LYS A 83 4.86 6.48 -27.77
N ARG A 84 3.82 5.87 -27.18
CA ARG A 84 2.53 5.67 -27.86
C ARG A 84 1.70 6.95 -27.89
N SER A 85 1.78 7.77 -26.84
CA SER A 85 1.14 9.08 -26.78
C SER A 85 1.62 10.02 -27.88
N GLY A 86 2.91 10.00 -28.23
CA GLY A 86 3.48 10.82 -29.30
C GLY A 86 3.27 10.29 -30.73
N LYS A 87 2.54 9.19 -30.91
CA LYS A 87 2.32 8.54 -32.22
C LYS A 87 0.85 8.53 -32.66
N SER A 88 -0.02 9.20 -31.92
CA SER A 88 -1.46 9.31 -32.18
C SER A 88 -1.85 10.65 -32.85
N GLU A 89 -0.86 11.45 -33.26
CA GLU A 89 -1.05 12.77 -33.89
C GLU A 89 -0.39 12.87 -35.30
N GLU A 90 0.00 11.75 -35.92
CA GLU A 90 0.42 11.69 -37.34
C GLU A 90 -0.60 10.96 -38.21
#